data_AF-A0A832WNF1-F1
#
_entry.id   AF-A0A832WNF1-F1
#
_cell.length_a   1.000
_cell.length_b   1.000
_cell.length_c   1.000
_cell.angle_alpha   90.00
_cell.angle_beta   90.00
_cell.angle_gamma   90.00
#
_symmetry.space_group_name_H-M   'P 1'
#
loop_
_entity.id
_entity.type
_entity.pdbx_description
1 polymer ?
#
loop_
_entity_poly.entity_id
_entity_poly.type
_entity_poly.pdbx_seq_one_letter_code
_entity_poly.pdbx_strand_id
1 'polypeptide(L)'
;MSLRRVNLQSDSDDNSLDFIASLPDPENSLYQEDQGGQGIAVEVSIETSAPVVDSILVIDDEDPEIAGIQIVPAPDANKTVTVLAEVYDADGVADISSVRLTVTDLGMFEMQKVQDIDATTAEFSADIDMQFFYAPGTYVLSVNASDATLSSGLISEFEYLAMTAVSIDVSSLRFTGATLGGTSAILGDMDILSQSPTVRNIGNTMLDMGVYGSDLVDGSKRITVDNLRYSFDNDFGSPLSGPVPYVAQTVTLGLDAGASSVMGFGLQLFVPQDAQNGNYTGAVYLAAVGG
;
A
#
# COMPACT_ATOMS: atom_id res chain seq x y z
N MET A 1 31.49 71.34 -64.22
CA MET A 1 31.06 71.53 -62.81
C MET A 1 30.06 72.67 -62.77
N SER A 2 28.79 72.37 -62.54
CA SER A 2 27.72 73.33 -62.33
C SER A 2 27.00 72.91 -61.05
N LEU A 3 27.05 73.76 -60.03
CA LEU A 3 26.42 73.54 -58.73
C LEU A 3 24.92 73.80 -58.87
N ARG A 4 24.11 72.76 -58.65
CA ARG A 4 22.64 72.83 -58.64
C ARG A 4 22.19 73.34 -57.28
N ARG A 5 21.35 74.39 -57.28
CA ARG A 5 20.74 74.99 -56.10
C ARG A 5 19.97 73.95 -55.28
N VAL A 6 20.31 73.83 -54.01
CA VAL A 6 19.46 73.23 -52.97
C VAL A 6 18.45 74.31 -52.58
N ASN A 7 17.16 74.06 -52.82
CA ASN A 7 16.10 74.83 -52.18
C ASN A 7 16.06 74.39 -50.72
N LEU A 8 16.64 75.20 -49.85
CA LEU A 8 16.37 75.14 -48.42
C LEU A 8 14.94 75.65 -48.23
N GLN A 9 13.99 74.75 -48.00
CA GLN A 9 12.71 75.13 -47.42
C GLN A 9 13.01 75.68 -46.02
N SER A 10 12.57 76.91 -45.79
CA SER A 10 12.56 77.55 -44.49
C SER A 10 11.60 76.77 -43.61
N ASP A 11 12.10 76.13 -42.57
CA ASP A 11 11.30 75.67 -41.44
C ASP A 11 10.52 76.88 -40.92
N SER A 12 9.19 76.78 -40.88
CA SER A 12 8.33 77.91 -40.53
C SER A 12 7.97 77.94 -39.04
N ASP A 13 8.49 76.99 -38.25
CA ASP A 13 8.08 76.69 -36.87
C ASP A 13 6.55 76.43 -36.74
N ASP A 14 5.87 76.16 -37.86
CA ASP A 14 4.44 75.87 -37.95
C ASP A 14 4.17 74.65 -38.86
N ASN A 15 4.01 73.49 -38.21
CA ASN A 15 3.70 72.22 -38.86
C ASN A 15 2.46 72.29 -39.77
N SER A 16 1.53 73.23 -39.55
CA SER A 16 0.34 73.34 -40.42
C SER A 16 0.62 73.98 -41.79
N LEU A 17 1.78 74.62 -41.96
CA LEU A 17 2.26 75.20 -43.22
C LEU A 17 3.34 74.35 -43.88
N ASP A 18 4.02 73.48 -43.12
CA ASP A 18 5.10 72.63 -43.62
C ASP A 18 4.60 71.27 -44.18
N PHE A 19 3.39 70.84 -43.79
CA PHE A 19 2.74 69.64 -44.33
C PHE A 19 1.62 70.02 -45.30
N ILE A 20 1.90 69.93 -46.61
CA ILE A 20 0.88 70.02 -47.64
C ILE A 20 -0.15 68.91 -47.40
N ALA A 21 -1.43 69.25 -47.31
CA ALA A 21 -2.55 68.38 -46.94
C ALA A 21 -2.90 67.23 -47.92
N SER A 22 -1.95 66.75 -48.71
CA SER A 22 -2.06 65.43 -49.33
C SER A 22 -1.61 64.40 -48.32
N LEU A 23 -2.55 63.58 -47.83
CA LEU A 23 -2.24 62.33 -47.13
C LEU A 23 -1.11 61.61 -47.90
N PRO A 24 -0.01 61.20 -47.24
CA PRO A 24 0.92 60.29 -47.87
C PRO A 24 0.12 59.04 -48.23
N ASP A 25 0.00 58.75 -49.52
CA ASP A 25 -0.50 57.47 -50.00
C ASP A 25 0.59 56.46 -49.61
N PRO A 26 0.36 55.55 -48.65
CA PRO A 26 1.34 54.52 -48.39
C PRO A 26 1.40 53.69 -49.67
N GLU A 27 2.40 53.95 -50.51
CA GLU A 27 2.78 53.02 -51.54
C GLU A 27 3.19 51.75 -50.79
N ASN A 28 2.27 50.79 -50.74
CA ASN A 28 2.62 49.40 -50.53
C ASN A 28 3.66 49.12 -51.60
N SER A 29 4.93 49.09 -51.21
CA SER A 29 5.99 48.64 -52.07
C SER A 29 5.61 47.21 -52.45
N LEU A 30 5.05 47.04 -53.64
CA LEU A 30 5.00 45.78 -54.34
C LEU A 30 6.44 45.30 -54.40
N TYR A 31 6.79 44.42 -53.47
CA TYR A 31 8.10 43.80 -53.38
C TYR A 31 8.26 43.01 -54.67
N GLN A 32 8.97 43.58 -55.65
CA GLN A 32 9.45 42.80 -56.79
C GLN A 32 10.52 41.86 -56.23
N GLU A 33 10.32 40.56 -56.43
CA GLU A 33 11.34 39.54 -56.20
C GLU A 33 12.56 39.86 -57.09
N ASP A 34 13.48 40.66 -56.56
CA ASP A 34 14.80 40.79 -57.14
C ASP A 34 15.51 39.45 -56.93
N GLN A 35 15.81 38.76 -58.04
CA GLN A 35 16.46 37.44 -58.10
C GLN A 35 17.96 37.50 -57.69
N GLY A 36 18.26 38.25 -56.63
CA GLY A 36 19.59 38.49 -56.09
C GLY A 36 19.63 38.78 -54.59
N GLY A 37 18.49 38.79 -53.89
CA GLY A 37 18.45 38.89 -52.43
C GLY A 37 18.90 37.59 -51.78
N GLN A 38 20.07 37.57 -51.14
CA GLN A 38 20.44 36.48 -50.23
C GLN A 38 19.53 36.55 -49.00
N GLY A 39 18.54 35.67 -48.93
CA GLY A 39 17.75 35.48 -47.72
C GLY A 39 18.64 34.95 -46.58
N ILE A 40 18.44 35.48 -45.37
CA ILE A 40 19.04 34.92 -44.16
C ILE A 40 18.21 33.69 -43.78
N ALA A 41 18.80 32.51 -43.85
CA ALA A 41 18.21 31.32 -43.26
C ALA A 41 18.22 31.48 -41.74
N VAL A 42 17.04 31.43 -41.12
CA VAL A 42 16.89 31.36 -39.67
C VAL A 42 16.50 29.93 -39.33
N GLU A 43 17.38 29.24 -38.61
CA GLU A 43 17.14 27.91 -38.08
C GLU A 43 16.93 28.02 -36.57
N VAL A 44 15.91 27.32 -36.05
CA VAL A 44 15.63 27.19 -34.63
C VAL A 44 15.58 25.70 -34.31
N SER A 45 16.38 25.26 -33.35
CA SER A 45 16.28 23.92 -32.77
C SER A 45 15.43 23.98 -31.50
N ILE A 46 14.33 23.23 -31.48
CA ILE A 46 13.54 22.97 -30.27
C ILE A 46 14.05 21.64 -29.73
N GLU A 47 14.60 21.65 -28.52
CA GLU A 47 15.02 20.44 -27.80
C GLU A 47 13.84 19.94 -26.96
N THR A 48 13.67 18.62 -26.88
CA THR A 48 12.71 17.97 -25.97
C THR A 48 13.31 17.92 -24.58
N SER A 49 12.49 18.12 -23.54
CA SER A 49 12.89 17.86 -22.15
C SER A 49 12.53 16.44 -21.75
N ALA A 50 13.23 15.91 -20.73
CA ALA A 50 12.80 14.69 -20.08
C ALA A 50 11.82 15.06 -18.96
N PRO A 51 10.73 14.31 -18.76
CA PRO A 51 9.89 14.49 -17.59
C PRO A 51 10.72 14.17 -16.34
N VAL A 52 10.49 14.94 -15.28
CA VAL A 52 11.12 14.84 -13.97
C VAL A 52 10.05 14.46 -12.94
N VAL A 53 10.30 13.40 -12.17
CA VAL A 53 9.47 13.09 -11.00
C VAL A 53 9.92 14.01 -9.85
N ASP A 54 9.10 14.99 -9.50
CA ASP A 54 9.42 16.01 -8.49
C ASP A 54 9.21 15.49 -7.08
N SER A 55 8.11 14.76 -6.86
CA SER A 55 7.73 14.26 -5.54
C SER A 55 7.03 12.90 -5.62
N ILE A 56 7.15 12.14 -4.53
CA ILE A 56 6.39 10.90 -4.28
C ILE A 56 5.77 11.04 -2.89
N LEU A 57 4.46 10.83 -2.80
CA LEU A 57 3.70 10.89 -1.56
C LEU A 57 2.91 9.60 -1.36
N VAL A 58 2.97 9.04 -0.16
CA VAL A 58 2.06 7.97 0.29
C VAL A 58 1.10 8.59 1.30
N ILE A 59 -0.20 8.41 1.12
CA ILE A 59 -1.21 9.14 1.90
C ILE A 59 -1.66 8.40 3.17
N ASP A 60 -1.29 7.13 3.32
CA ASP A 60 -1.82 6.21 4.33
C ASP A 60 -0.95 6.11 5.61
N ASP A 61 -0.25 7.18 5.98
CA ASP A 61 0.58 7.19 7.20
C ASP A 61 -0.28 7.18 8.48
N GLU A 62 -0.22 6.08 9.24
CA GLU A 62 -1.07 5.86 10.42
C GLU A 62 -0.38 6.10 11.75
N ASP A 63 0.94 6.31 11.73
CA ASP A 63 1.71 6.64 12.93
C ASP A 63 2.59 7.89 12.70
N PRO A 64 1.99 9.09 12.76
CA PRO A 64 2.71 10.34 12.52
C PRO A 64 3.70 10.70 13.63
N GLU A 65 3.76 9.92 14.72
CA GLU A 65 4.73 10.12 15.80
C GLU A 65 6.09 9.50 15.45
N ILE A 66 6.12 8.54 14.53
CA ILE A 66 7.32 7.87 14.04
C ILE A 66 7.77 8.53 12.74
N ALA A 67 9.09 8.69 12.56
CA ALA A 67 9.62 9.23 11.32
C ALA A 67 9.45 8.22 10.17
N GLY A 68 8.99 8.69 9.01
CA GLY A 68 8.72 7.86 7.83
C GLY A 68 7.22 7.65 7.62
N ILE A 69 6.86 6.83 6.64
CA ILE A 69 5.46 6.45 6.38
C ILE A 69 5.24 5.07 6.98
N GLN A 70 4.27 4.96 7.88
CA GLN A 70 3.99 3.73 8.61
C GLN A 70 2.64 3.15 8.19
N ILE A 71 2.66 1.96 7.61
CA ILE A 71 1.48 1.23 7.12
C ILE A 71 1.20 0.05 8.05
N VAL A 72 0.12 0.13 8.82
CA VAL A 72 -0.39 -0.95 9.67
C VAL A 72 -1.17 -1.96 8.81
N PRO A 73 -0.84 -3.26 8.81
CA PRO A 73 -1.64 -4.28 8.14
C PRO A 73 -3.09 -4.33 8.66
N ALA A 74 -4.04 -4.78 7.85
CA ALA A 74 -5.38 -5.10 8.33
C ALA A 74 -5.49 -6.62 8.60
N PRO A 75 -5.91 -7.05 9.80
CA PRO A 75 -6.05 -8.49 10.08
C PRO A 75 -7.05 -9.14 9.11
N ASP A 76 -6.63 -10.24 8.47
CA ASP A 76 -7.42 -11.00 7.48
C ASP A 76 -7.96 -10.19 6.30
N ALA A 77 -7.39 -9.01 6.03
CA ALA A 77 -7.88 -8.12 4.99
C ALA A 77 -6.74 -7.44 4.25
N ASN A 78 -6.90 -7.30 2.95
CA ASN A 78 -5.96 -6.51 2.17
C ASN A 78 -6.11 -5.03 2.51
N LYS A 79 -5.03 -4.30 2.31
CA LYS A 79 -4.96 -2.87 2.52
C LYS A 79 -4.54 -2.18 1.23
N THR A 80 -5.33 -1.21 0.81
CA THR A 80 -4.94 -0.33 -0.28
C THR A 80 -3.95 0.71 0.26
N VAL A 81 -2.80 0.85 -0.40
CA VAL A 81 -1.85 1.94 -0.19
C VAL A 81 -1.82 2.78 -1.45
N THR A 82 -2.18 4.05 -1.34
CA THR A 82 -2.23 4.97 -2.47
C THR A 82 -0.95 5.79 -2.55
N VAL A 83 -0.30 5.75 -3.72
CA VAL A 83 0.92 6.48 -4.03
C VAL A 83 0.61 7.56 -5.06
N LEU A 84 0.92 8.80 -4.71
CA LEU A 84 0.84 9.96 -5.60
C LEU A 84 2.26 10.35 -6.06
N ALA A 85 2.37 10.82 -7.30
CA ALA A 85 3.59 11.40 -7.84
C ALA A 85 3.28 12.67 -8.62
N GLU A 86 4.04 13.72 -8.35
CA GLU A 86 4.03 14.94 -9.18
C GLU A 86 5.14 14.82 -10.22
N VAL A 87 4.78 15.00 -11.49
CA VAL A 87 5.69 14.91 -12.62
C VAL A 87 5.68 16.23 -13.38
N TYR A 88 6.87 16.81 -13.52
CA TYR A 88 7.13 18.03 -14.25
C TYR A 88 7.74 17.73 -15.61
N ASP A 89 7.27 18.37 -16.68
CA ASP A 89 7.90 18.35 -18.00
C ASP A 89 7.91 19.75 -18.61
N ALA A 90 9.08 20.20 -19.08
CA ALA A 90 9.28 21.60 -19.46
C ALA A 90 8.67 21.96 -20.82
N ASP A 91 8.56 21.00 -21.74
CA ASP A 91 7.84 21.10 -23.01
C ASP A 91 6.34 20.71 -22.89
N GLY A 92 5.94 20.23 -21.72
CA GLY A 92 4.55 20.15 -21.26
C GLY A 92 4.04 18.74 -21.05
N VAL A 93 3.11 18.54 -20.12
CA VAL A 93 2.69 17.19 -19.65
C VAL A 93 1.84 16.36 -20.62
N ALA A 94 1.69 16.84 -21.86
CA ALA A 94 0.82 16.23 -22.86
C ALA A 94 1.50 15.09 -23.63
N ASP A 95 2.83 15.07 -23.67
CA ASP A 95 3.64 14.07 -24.36
C ASP A 95 4.32 13.05 -23.41
N ILE A 96 4.13 13.20 -22.09
CA ILE A 96 4.42 12.14 -21.11
C ILE A 96 3.70 10.87 -21.54
N SER A 97 4.49 9.87 -21.90
CA SER A 97 4.03 8.61 -22.48
C SER A 97 3.64 7.58 -21.43
N SER A 98 4.37 7.53 -20.30
CA SER A 98 4.07 6.63 -19.20
C SER A 98 4.64 7.13 -17.88
N VAL A 99 3.97 6.78 -16.79
CA VAL A 99 4.47 6.94 -15.41
C VAL A 99 4.26 5.61 -14.71
N ARG A 100 5.36 5.02 -14.23
CA ARG A 100 5.40 3.67 -13.67
C ARG A 100 5.93 3.69 -12.26
N LEU A 101 5.20 3.05 -11.36
CA LEU A 101 5.64 2.76 -10.02
C LEU A 101 6.19 1.33 -9.96
N THR A 102 7.42 1.15 -9.49
CA THR A 102 7.98 -0.16 -9.14
C THR A 102 8.12 -0.25 -7.63
N VAL A 103 7.61 -1.32 -7.04
CA VAL A 103 7.69 -1.58 -5.60
C VAL A 103 8.50 -2.85 -5.40
N THR A 104 9.50 -2.80 -4.50
CA THR A 104 10.30 -3.99 -4.17
C THR A 104 9.41 -5.15 -3.76
N ASP A 105 9.67 -6.33 -4.33
CA ASP A 105 8.95 -7.60 -4.12
C ASP A 105 7.47 -7.66 -4.58
N LEU A 106 6.85 -6.53 -4.94
CA LEU A 106 5.46 -6.49 -5.43
C LEU A 106 5.34 -6.26 -6.94
N GLY A 107 6.37 -5.72 -7.58
CA GLY A 107 6.43 -5.56 -9.04
C GLY A 107 6.10 -4.15 -9.51
N MET A 108 5.50 -4.05 -10.69
CA MET A 108 5.26 -2.78 -11.40
C MET A 108 3.77 -2.46 -11.50
N PHE A 109 3.44 -1.19 -11.31
CA PHE A 109 2.11 -0.60 -11.39
C PHE A 109 2.16 0.58 -12.36
N GLU A 110 1.19 0.65 -13.27
CA GLU A 110 1.01 1.82 -14.14
C GLU A 110 0.26 2.90 -13.37
N MET A 111 0.87 4.08 -13.24
CA MET A 111 0.23 5.21 -12.57
C MET A 111 -0.73 5.91 -13.54
N GLN A 112 -1.92 6.24 -13.04
CA GLN A 112 -2.94 6.95 -13.79
C GLN A 112 -2.84 8.44 -13.54
N LYS A 113 -2.87 9.23 -14.62
CA LYS A 113 -2.93 10.69 -14.51
C LYS A 113 -4.23 11.11 -13.82
N VAL A 114 -4.12 11.80 -12.69
CA VAL A 114 -5.24 12.28 -11.89
C VAL A 114 -5.71 13.64 -12.40
N GLN A 115 -4.77 14.58 -12.54
CA GLN A 115 -5.04 15.95 -12.96
C GLN A 115 -3.79 16.65 -13.51
N ASP A 116 -4.01 17.67 -14.32
CA ASP A 116 -3.00 18.69 -14.63
C ASP A 116 -2.99 19.73 -13.51
N ILE A 117 -1.84 19.95 -12.87
CA ILE A 117 -1.65 21.04 -11.92
C ILE A 117 -1.46 22.35 -12.69
N ASP A 118 -0.65 22.30 -13.76
CA ASP A 118 -0.49 23.36 -14.75
C ASP A 118 -0.10 22.77 -16.13
N ALA A 119 0.37 23.61 -17.06
CA ALA A 119 0.74 23.15 -18.40
C ALA A 119 1.99 22.23 -18.44
N THR A 120 2.81 22.31 -17.40
CA THR A 120 4.11 21.65 -17.25
C THR A 120 4.16 20.68 -16.07
N THR A 121 3.13 20.60 -15.24
CA THR A 121 3.10 19.72 -14.06
C THR A 121 1.79 18.97 -13.97
N ALA A 122 1.86 17.65 -13.72
CA ALA A 122 0.70 16.80 -13.54
C ALA A 122 0.87 15.83 -12.37
N GLU A 123 -0.25 15.46 -11.76
CA GLU A 123 -0.31 14.49 -10.68
C GLU A 123 -0.74 13.13 -11.20
N PHE A 124 -0.06 12.08 -10.76
CA PHE A 124 -0.33 10.69 -11.11
C PHE A 124 -0.56 9.87 -9.83
N SER A 125 -1.40 8.84 -9.91
CA SER A 125 -1.75 7.97 -8.78
C SER A 125 -1.66 6.49 -9.15
N ALA A 126 -1.23 5.67 -8.20
CA ALA A 126 -1.37 4.22 -8.24
C ALA A 126 -1.80 3.67 -6.88
N ASP A 127 -2.66 2.66 -6.91
CA ASP A 127 -3.10 1.93 -5.72
C ASP A 127 -2.38 0.58 -5.66
N ILE A 128 -1.75 0.30 -4.53
CA ILE A 128 -1.10 -0.98 -4.22
C ILE A 128 -2.04 -1.78 -3.32
N ASP A 129 -2.42 -2.99 -3.74
CA ASP A 129 -3.19 -3.91 -2.90
C ASP A 129 -2.27 -4.76 -2.01
N MET A 130 -1.93 -4.23 -0.83
CA MET A 130 -1.10 -4.90 0.16
C MET A 130 -1.85 -6.06 0.80
N GLN A 131 -1.41 -7.29 0.55
CA GLN A 131 -2.01 -8.45 1.21
C GLN A 131 -1.66 -8.45 2.70
N PHE A 132 -2.59 -8.91 3.56
CA PHE A 132 -2.36 -8.95 5.01
C PHE A 132 -1.17 -9.81 5.45
N PHE A 133 -0.67 -10.69 4.57
CA PHE A 133 0.44 -11.61 4.83
C PHE A 133 1.74 -11.21 4.14
N TYR A 134 1.81 -10.03 3.52
CA TYR A 134 3.08 -9.49 3.01
C TYR A 134 4.05 -9.22 4.16
N ALA A 135 5.30 -9.63 3.98
CA ALA A 135 6.31 -9.59 5.03
C ALA A 135 6.48 -8.16 5.59
N PRO A 136 6.66 -8.00 6.91
CA PRO A 136 6.94 -6.69 7.47
C PRO A 136 8.32 -6.19 7.04
N GLY A 137 8.46 -4.87 6.92
CA GLY A 137 9.71 -4.20 6.59
C GLY A 137 9.53 -3.01 5.65
N THR A 138 10.67 -2.49 5.20
CA THR A 138 10.72 -1.32 4.32
C THR A 138 10.51 -1.73 2.86
N TYR A 139 9.50 -1.15 2.23
CA TYR A 139 9.21 -1.28 0.81
C TYR A 139 9.73 -0.04 0.08
N VAL A 140 10.57 -0.26 -0.94
CA VAL A 140 11.13 0.82 -1.75
C VAL A 140 10.23 1.07 -2.96
N LEU A 141 9.84 2.33 -3.12
CA LEU A 141 9.07 2.85 -4.24
C LEU A 141 10.03 3.49 -5.25
N SER A 142 9.96 3.10 -6.51
CA SER A 142 10.69 3.75 -7.60
C SER A 142 9.70 4.19 -8.66
N VAL A 143 9.46 5.50 -8.76
CA VAL A 143 8.61 6.08 -9.81
C VAL A 143 9.49 6.49 -10.97
N ASN A 144 9.14 6.07 -12.18
CA ASN A 144 9.80 6.46 -13.42
C ASN A 144 8.78 7.10 -14.36
N ALA A 145 9.07 8.32 -14.81
CA ALA A 145 8.31 9.01 -15.84
C ALA A 145 9.09 8.99 -17.15
N SER A 146 8.41 8.80 -18.27
CA SER A 146 9.03 8.78 -19.60
C SER A 146 8.20 9.52 -20.64
N ASP A 147 8.86 10.29 -21.49
CA ASP A 147 8.35 10.71 -22.80
C ASP A 147 8.74 9.68 -23.87
N ALA A 148 8.57 10.02 -25.16
CA ALA A 148 8.88 9.14 -26.29
C ALA A 148 10.35 8.66 -26.34
N THR A 149 11.27 9.37 -25.72
CA THR A 149 12.73 9.18 -25.87
C THR A 149 13.52 9.29 -24.57
N LEU A 150 13.06 10.05 -23.58
CA LEU A 150 13.76 10.29 -22.32
C LEU A 150 12.94 9.78 -21.13
N SER A 151 13.63 9.58 -20.00
CA SER A 151 12.99 9.17 -18.76
C SER A 151 13.78 9.64 -17.55
N SER A 152 13.11 9.83 -16.43
CA SER A 152 13.72 10.08 -15.14
C SER A 152 12.97 9.29 -14.05
N GLY A 153 13.56 9.20 -12.86
CA GLY A 153 12.85 8.59 -11.75
C GLY A 153 13.32 9.10 -10.39
N LEU A 154 12.46 8.88 -9.41
CA LEU A 154 12.66 9.22 -8.01
C LEU A 154 12.36 7.99 -7.14
N ILE A 155 13.05 7.89 -6.00
CA ILE A 155 12.87 6.80 -5.04
C ILE A 155 12.29 7.38 -3.76
N SER A 156 11.36 6.63 -3.16
CA SER A 156 10.82 6.85 -1.82
C SER A 156 10.66 5.50 -1.11
N GLU A 157 10.22 5.50 0.14
CA GLU A 157 10.01 4.28 0.92
C GLU A 157 8.84 4.41 1.89
N PHE A 158 8.24 3.28 2.25
CA PHE A 158 7.32 3.16 3.37
C PHE A 158 7.63 1.88 4.16
N GLU A 159 7.23 1.84 5.43
CA GLU A 159 7.36 0.66 6.28
C GLU A 159 6.01 -0.05 6.42
N TYR A 160 5.98 -1.34 6.12
CA TYR A 160 4.84 -2.21 6.42
C TYR A 160 5.07 -2.87 7.77
N LEU A 161 4.24 -2.52 8.75
CA LEU A 161 4.46 -2.88 10.13
C LEU A 161 4.20 -4.37 10.40
N ALA A 162 4.89 -4.89 11.41
CA ALA A 162 4.66 -6.25 11.91
C ALA A 162 3.33 -6.33 12.67
N MET A 163 2.54 -7.34 12.35
CA MET A 163 1.26 -7.65 12.99
C MET A 163 1.16 -9.15 13.26
N THR A 164 1.03 -9.49 14.54
CA THR A 164 0.68 -10.85 14.98
C THR A 164 -0.80 -10.86 15.35
N ALA A 165 -1.60 -11.64 14.62
CA ALA A 165 -3.03 -11.73 14.86
C ALA A 165 -3.54 -13.16 14.57
N VAL A 166 -4.55 -13.58 15.32
CA VAL A 166 -5.13 -14.93 15.25
C VAL A 166 -6.64 -14.87 15.11
N SER A 167 -7.20 -15.79 14.32
CA SER A 167 -8.64 -16.07 14.27
C SER A 167 -8.91 -17.52 14.66
N ILE A 168 -10.10 -17.75 15.22
CA ILE A 168 -10.67 -19.08 15.47
C ILE A 168 -12.13 -19.10 14.99
N ASP A 169 -12.51 -20.15 14.28
CA ASP A 169 -13.83 -20.32 13.67
C ASP A 169 -14.92 -20.83 14.62
N VAL A 170 -14.57 -21.16 15.86
CA VAL A 170 -15.50 -21.66 16.88
C VAL A 170 -15.68 -20.69 18.04
N SER A 171 -16.93 -20.53 18.47
CA SER A 171 -17.28 -19.73 19.65
C SER A 171 -17.63 -20.57 20.89
N SER A 172 -17.88 -21.87 20.71
CA SER A 172 -18.15 -22.79 21.82
C SER A 172 -17.81 -24.23 21.45
N LEU A 173 -17.38 -25.00 22.45
CA LEU A 173 -17.05 -26.42 22.31
C LEU A 173 -17.84 -27.24 23.32
N ARG A 174 -18.35 -28.40 22.87
CA ARG A 174 -19.16 -29.30 23.69
C ARG A 174 -18.68 -30.72 23.54
N PHE A 175 -18.14 -31.27 24.63
CA PHE A 175 -17.87 -32.69 24.75
C PHE A 175 -19.20 -33.45 24.86
N THR A 176 -19.56 -34.19 23.81
CA THR A 176 -20.77 -35.04 23.83
C THR A 176 -20.40 -36.45 24.28
N GLY A 177 -21.20 -37.03 25.18
CA GLY A 177 -20.99 -38.41 25.64
C GLY A 177 -19.81 -38.61 26.61
N ALA A 178 -19.34 -37.55 27.29
CA ALA A 178 -18.29 -37.68 28.30
C ALA A 178 -18.77 -38.56 29.49
N THR A 179 -17.96 -39.54 29.87
CA THR A 179 -18.26 -40.50 30.95
C THR A 179 -17.26 -40.37 32.10
N LEU A 180 -17.71 -40.64 33.33
CA LEU A 180 -16.84 -40.61 34.52
C LEU A 180 -15.67 -41.58 34.37
N GLY A 181 -14.46 -41.11 34.66
CA GLY A 181 -13.21 -41.86 34.45
C GLY A 181 -12.78 -42.00 32.99
N GLY A 182 -13.53 -41.44 32.05
CA GLY A 182 -13.29 -41.53 30.61
C GLY A 182 -12.57 -40.30 30.05
N THR A 183 -12.14 -40.43 28.80
CA THR A 183 -11.56 -39.35 28.00
C THR A 183 -12.48 -39.02 26.84
N SER A 184 -12.64 -37.74 26.54
CA SER A 184 -13.35 -37.26 25.35
C SER A 184 -12.51 -36.21 24.66
N ALA A 185 -12.56 -36.16 23.32
CA ALA A 185 -11.80 -35.20 22.54
C ALA A 185 -12.68 -34.55 21.48
N ILE A 186 -12.41 -33.28 21.23
CA ILE A 186 -12.86 -32.55 20.05
C ILE A 186 -11.60 -32.31 19.24
N LEU A 187 -11.61 -32.77 18.00
CA LEU A 187 -10.50 -32.59 17.08
C LEU A 187 -10.77 -31.36 16.22
N GLY A 188 -9.72 -30.59 15.95
CA GLY A 188 -9.76 -29.51 14.98
C GLY A 188 -9.63 -30.03 13.55
N ASP A 189 -9.74 -29.13 12.58
CA ASP A 189 -9.40 -29.43 11.18
C ASP A 189 -8.66 -28.26 10.53
N MET A 190 -8.59 -28.25 9.21
CA MET A 190 -7.87 -27.24 8.43
C MET A 190 -8.85 -26.40 7.59
N ASP A 191 -10.15 -26.46 7.90
CA ASP A 191 -11.20 -25.79 7.14
C ASP A 191 -11.89 -24.75 8.04
N ILE A 192 -11.57 -23.48 7.82
CA ILE A 192 -12.10 -22.34 8.59
C ILE A 192 -13.63 -22.16 8.45
N LEU A 193 -14.26 -22.89 7.53
CA LEU A 193 -15.71 -22.89 7.32
C LEU A 193 -16.40 -24.09 7.99
N SER A 194 -15.63 -24.97 8.63
CA SER A 194 -16.15 -26.15 9.32
C SER A 194 -16.73 -25.79 10.69
N GLN A 195 -17.21 -26.79 11.44
CA GLN A 195 -17.59 -26.65 12.84
C GLN A 195 -16.52 -27.18 13.81
N SER A 196 -15.40 -27.68 13.27
CA SER A 196 -14.26 -28.13 14.05
C SER A 196 -13.36 -26.93 14.32
N PRO A 197 -12.71 -26.83 15.49
CA PRO A 197 -11.85 -25.69 15.77
C PRO A 197 -10.64 -25.61 14.81
N THR A 198 -10.51 -24.48 14.13
CA THR A 198 -9.37 -24.14 13.28
C THR A 198 -8.79 -22.81 13.75
N VAL A 199 -7.49 -22.79 13.98
CA VAL A 199 -6.71 -21.58 14.24
C VAL A 199 -6.14 -21.08 12.93
N ARG A 200 -6.23 -19.78 12.67
CA ARG A 200 -5.66 -19.13 11.48
C ARG A 200 -4.76 -17.98 11.85
N ASN A 201 -3.58 -17.91 11.24
CA ASN A 201 -2.75 -16.72 11.27
C ASN A 201 -3.35 -15.68 10.33
N ILE A 202 -3.83 -14.58 10.89
CA ILE A 202 -4.44 -13.46 10.15
C ILE A 202 -3.56 -12.20 10.18
N GLY A 203 -2.30 -12.34 10.60
CA GLY A 203 -1.28 -11.29 10.53
C GLY A 203 -0.22 -11.57 9.47
N ASN A 204 0.85 -10.76 9.46
CA ASN A 204 2.00 -10.90 8.55
C ASN A 204 3.28 -11.42 9.22
N THR A 205 3.25 -11.72 10.51
CA THR A 205 4.37 -12.37 11.20
C THR A 205 4.09 -13.85 11.44
N MET A 206 5.14 -14.63 11.67
CA MET A 206 5.00 -15.98 12.21
C MET A 206 4.21 -15.96 13.53
N LEU A 207 3.31 -16.92 13.69
CA LEU A 207 2.40 -17.02 14.82
C LEU A 207 2.78 -18.20 15.72
N ASP A 208 3.04 -17.89 16.98
CA ASP A 208 3.01 -18.80 18.11
C ASP A 208 1.72 -18.57 18.92
N MET A 209 1.39 -19.51 19.81
CA MET A 209 0.12 -19.45 20.55
C MET A 209 0.32 -19.49 22.05
N GLY A 210 -0.29 -18.53 22.75
CA GLY A 210 -0.50 -18.57 24.18
C GLY A 210 -1.77 -19.36 24.50
N VAL A 211 -1.66 -20.40 25.34
CA VAL A 211 -2.80 -21.20 25.80
C VAL A 211 -2.95 -21.09 27.31
N TYR A 212 -4.18 -20.87 27.77
CA TYR A 212 -4.56 -20.94 29.19
C TYR A 212 -6.06 -21.19 29.34
N GLY A 213 -6.52 -21.49 30.54
CA GLY A 213 -7.92 -21.77 30.77
C GLY A 213 -8.36 -21.59 32.20
N SER A 214 -9.62 -21.96 32.42
CA SER A 214 -10.28 -21.97 33.71
C SER A 214 -10.86 -23.34 33.99
N ASP A 215 -11.17 -23.58 35.25
CA ASP A 215 -11.86 -24.79 35.65
C ASP A 215 -13.24 -24.88 34.99
N LEU A 216 -13.67 -26.11 34.75
CA LEU A 216 -15.05 -26.37 34.37
C LEU A 216 -15.90 -26.46 35.65
N VAL A 217 -16.96 -25.67 35.76
CA VAL A 217 -17.79 -25.56 36.96
C VAL A 217 -19.28 -25.84 36.69
N ASP A 218 -19.93 -26.53 37.63
CA ASP A 218 -21.39 -26.72 37.72
C ASP A 218 -21.83 -26.45 39.17
N GLY A 219 -22.23 -25.22 39.48
CA GLY A 219 -22.51 -24.79 40.85
C GLY A 219 -21.26 -24.88 41.73
N SER A 220 -21.28 -25.75 42.74
CA SER A 220 -20.12 -26.02 43.61
C SER A 220 -19.20 -27.15 43.11
N LYS A 221 -19.60 -27.86 42.05
CA LYS A 221 -18.82 -28.94 41.46
C LYS A 221 -17.76 -28.35 40.53
N ARG A 222 -16.61 -29.02 40.45
CA ARG A 222 -15.45 -28.54 39.69
C ARG A 222 -14.72 -29.71 39.04
N ILE A 223 -14.33 -29.52 37.78
CA ILE A 223 -13.28 -30.29 37.12
C ILE A 223 -12.15 -29.29 36.85
N THR A 224 -10.97 -29.54 37.41
CA THR A 224 -9.86 -28.58 37.30
C THR A 224 -9.34 -28.51 35.88
N VAL A 225 -8.81 -27.35 35.48
CA VAL A 225 -8.22 -27.12 34.14
C VAL A 225 -7.11 -28.12 33.81
N ASP A 226 -6.43 -28.70 34.82
CA ASP A 226 -5.42 -29.76 34.64
C ASP A 226 -5.96 -31.03 33.95
N ASN A 227 -7.29 -31.20 33.92
CA ASN A 227 -7.95 -32.29 33.19
C ASN A 227 -8.19 -31.97 31.71
N LEU A 228 -7.87 -30.76 31.26
CA LEU A 228 -7.91 -30.34 29.86
C LEU A 228 -6.52 -30.41 29.25
N ARG A 229 -6.46 -30.90 28.01
CA ARG A 229 -5.26 -30.88 27.18
C ARG A 229 -5.58 -30.28 25.83
N TYR A 230 -4.70 -29.43 25.31
CA TYR A 230 -4.78 -28.93 23.96
C TYR A 230 -3.85 -29.71 23.03
N SER A 231 -4.09 -29.63 21.73
CA SER A 231 -3.17 -30.05 20.67
C SER A 231 -3.40 -29.18 19.44
N PHE A 232 -2.33 -28.80 18.73
CA PHE A 232 -2.43 -28.07 17.45
C PHE A 232 -2.24 -28.98 16.21
N ASP A 233 -2.18 -30.30 16.42
CA ASP A 233 -1.98 -31.29 15.35
C ASP A 233 -2.91 -32.51 15.50
N ASN A 234 -3.90 -32.40 16.38
CA ASN A 234 -4.80 -33.47 16.80
C ASN A 234 -4.12 -34.72 17.41
N ASP A 235 -2.83 -34.63 17.73
CA ASP A 235 -2.09 -35.65 18.49
C ASP A 235 -1.76 -35.12 19.90
N PHE A 236 -2.48 -35.61 20.91
CA PHE A 236 -2.29 -35.23 22.31
C PHE A 236 -1.01 -35.84 22.94
N GLY A 237 -0.16 -36.50 22.16
CA GLY A 237 1.19 -36.94 22.54
C GLY A 237 2.31 -36.12 21.88
N SER A 238 1.98 -35.17 21.00
CA SER A 238 2.97 -34.43 20.22
C SER A 238 3.62 -33.27 20.99
N PRO A 239 4.73 -32.71 20.47
CA PRO A 239 5.30 -31.47 21.00
C PRO A 239 4.37 -30.25 20.89
N LEU A 240 3.36 -30.31 20.02
CA LEU A 240 2.34 -29.25 19.83
C LEU A 240 1.12 -29.47 20.74
N SER A 241 1.26 -30.29 21.77
CA SER A 241 0.22 -30.62 22.74
C SER A 241 0.69 -30.42 24.18
N GLY A 242 -0.25 -30.21 25.09
CA GLY A 242 0.08 -29.98 26.49
C GLY A 242 -1.15 -29.89 27.39
N PRO A 243 -0.96 -29.92 28.72
CA PRO A 243 -2.03 -29.55 29.66
C PRO A 243 -2.39 -28.08 29.46
N VAL A 244 -3.67 -27.73 29.62
CA VAL A 244 -4.10 -26.32 29.62
C VAL A 244 -3.76 -25.70 30.99
N PRO A 245 -2.90 -24.67 31.06
CA PRO A 245 -2.51 -24.06 32.34
C PRO A 245 -3.49 -22.97 32.79
N TYR A 246 -3.46 -22.58 34.06
CA TYR A 246 -4.19 -21.40 34.56
C TYR A 246 -3.57 -20.06 34.12
N VAL A 247 -2.29 -20.07 33.74
CA VAL A 247 -1.53 -18.90 33.31
C VAL A 247 -1.03 -19.16 31.90
N ALA A 248 -1.09 -18.14 31.04
CA ALA A 248 -0.67 -18.24 29.65
C ALA A 248 0.70 -18.93 29.51
N GLN A 249 0.73 -20.01 28.73
CA GLN A 249 1.95 -20.68 28.30
C GLN A 249 2.05 -20.57 26.78
N THR A 250 3.21 -20.12 26.29
CA THR A 250 3.50 -20.08 24.87
C THR A 250 3.81 -21.48 24.35
N VAL A 251 3.25 -21.79 23.18
CA VAL A 251 3.50 -22.96 22.36
C VAL A 251 4.11 -22.47 21.07
N THR A 252 5.33 -22.94 20.78
CA THR A 252 5.99 -22.63 19.53
C THR A 252 5.33 -23.43 18.41
N LEU A 253 4.46 -22.76 17.65
CA LEU A 253 3.83 -23.35 16.48
C LEU A 253 4.65 -23.11 15.23
N GLY A 254 5.24 -21.91 15.12
CA GLY A 254 5.88 -21.46 13.89
C GLY A 254 4.91 -21.41 12.71
N LEU A 255 3.66 -21.01 12.95
CA LEU A 255 2.64 -20.95 11.88
C LEU A 255 2.90 -19.72 11.01
N ASP A 256 3.37 -19.93 9.78
CA ASP A 256 3.74 -18.87 8.82
C ASP A 256 2.60 -17.87 8.57
N ALA A 257 2.88 -16.70 7.99
CA ALA A 257 1.83 -15.84 7.47
C ALA A 257 1.33 -16.35 6.10
N GLY A 258 0.03 -16.24 5.83
CA GLY A 258 -0.51 -16.59 4.52
C GLY A 258 -2.01 -16.82 4.48
N ALA A 259 -2.60 -16.72 3.28
CA ALA A 259 -4.03 -16.95 3.08
C ALA A 259 -4.51 -18.32 3.59
N SER A 260 -3.69 -19.36 3.39
CA SER A 260 -3.96 -20.73 3.81
C SER A 260 -3.26 -21.12 5.12
N SER A 261 -2.80 -20.14 5.90
CA SER A 261 -2.06 -20.42 7.13
C SER A 261 -3.02 -20.76 8.28
N VAL A 262 -3.43 -22.03 8.28
CA VAL A 262 -4.38 -22.60 9.22
C VAL A 262 -3.80 -23.83 9.91
N MET A 263 -4.33 -24.14 11.09
CA MET A 263 -3.93 -25.29 11.90
C MET A 263 -5.10 -25.74 12.76
N GLY A 264 -5.32 -27.05 12.87
CA GLY A 264 -6.40 -27.58 13.70
C GLY A 264 -6.13 -27.37 15.19
N PHE A 265 -7.17 -27.05 15.96
CA PHE A 265 -7.10 -26.97 17.41
C PHE A 265 -7.92 -28.08 18.06
N GLY A 266 -7.24 -29.06 18.63
CA GLY A 266 -7.82 -30.15 19.41
C GLY A 266 -7.90 -29.81 20.90
N LEU A 267 -8.99 -30.23 21.54
CA LEU A 267 -9.16 -30.17 22.99
C LEU A 267 -9.60 -31.53 23.53
N GLN A 268 -8.91 -32.05 24.54
CA GLN A 268 -9.21 -33.31 25.21
C GLN A 268 -9.56 -33.03 26.67
N LEU A 269 -10.61 -33.70 27.16
CA LEU A 269 -11.06 -33.68 28.54
C LEU A 269 -10.93 -35.08 29.14
N PHE A 270 -10.24 -35.20 30.27
CA PHE A 270 -10.34 -36.35 31.17
C PHE A 270 -11.40 -36.04 32.24
N VAL A 271 -12.41 -36.89 32.39
CA VAL A 271 -13.43 -36.69 33.43
C VAL A 271 -13.03 -37.52 34.66
N PRO A 272 -12.77 -36.90 35.82
CA PRO A 272 -12.44 -37.64 37.04
C PRO A 272 -13.53 -38.66 37.42
N GLN A 273 -13.13 -39.80 37.98
CA GLN A 273 -14.08 -40.86 38.36
C GLN A 273 -15.02 -40.42 39.50
N ASP A 274 -14.56 -39.50 40.34
CA ASP A 274 -15.29 -38.90 41.45
C ASP A 274 -16.06 -37.61 41.07
N ALA A 275 -15.98 -37.19 39.80
CA ALA A 275 -16.79 -36.08 39.31
C ALA A 275 -18.29 -36.40 39.44
N GLN A 276 -19.09 -35.39 39.75
CA GLN A 276 -20.53 -35.54 39.88
C GLN A 276 -21.22 -35.28 38.54
N ASN A 277 -22.34 -35.94 38.27
CA ASN A 277 -23.15 -35.63 37.07
C ASN A 277 -23.57 -34.15 37.09
N GLY A 278 -23.39 -33.45 35.97
CA GLY A 278 -23.59 -32.01 35.88
C GLY A 278 -23.26 -31.43 34.51
N ASN A 279 -23.63 -30.17 34.30
CA ASN A 279 -23.30 -29.41 33.09
C ASN A 279 -22.17 -28.43 33.40
N TYR A 280 -20.93 -28.89 33.25
CA TYR A 280 -19.76 -28.08 33.57
C TYR A 280 -19.46 -27.09 32.45
N THR A 281 -19.17 -25.84 32.82
CA THR A 281 -18.79 -24.77 31.89
C THR A 281 -17.50 -24.11 32.33
N GLY A 282 -16.68 -23.73 31.37
CA GLY A 282 -15.43 -23.00 31.58
C GLY A 282 -14.94 -22.46 30.24
N ALA A 283 -13.74 -21.91 30.23
CA ALA A 283 -13.14 -21.31 29.05
C ALA A 283 -11.69 -21.76 28.87
N VAL A 284 -11.32 -21.94 27.61
CA VAL A 284 -9.94 -22.00 27.13
C VAL A 284 -9.71 -20.74 26.30
N TYR A 285 -8.60 -20.08 26.56
CA TYR A 285 -8.20 -18.84 25.92
C TYR A 285 -6.99 -19.10 25.05
N LEU A 286 -7.03 -18.52 23.87
CA LEU A 286 -5.97 -18.53 22.88
C LEU A 286 -5.53 -17.09 22.63
N ALA A 287 -4.24 -16.84 22.69
CA ALA A 287 -3.65 -15.53 22.44
C ALA A 287 -2.58 -15.65 21.36
N ALA A 288 -2.57 -14.71 20.42
CA ALA A 288 -1.50 -14.60 19.44
C ALA A 288 -0.20 -14.18 20.15
N VAL A 289 0.89 -14.87 19.85
CA VAL A 289 2.25 -14.53 20.31
C VAL A 289 3.14 -14.45 19.07
N GLY A 290 3.91 -13.36 18.94
CA GLY A 290 4.87 -13.22 17.84
C GLY A 290 5.94 -14.30 17.96
N GLY A 291 6.12 -15.06 16.88
CA GLY A 291 7.17 -16.09 16.75
C GLY A 291 8.55 -15.51 16.45
#